data_AF-A0A6C1E8I7-F1
#
_entry.id   AF-A0A6C1E8I7-F1
#
_cell.length_a   1.000
_cell.length_b   1.000
_cell.length_c   1.000
_cell.angle_alpha   90.00
_cell.angle_beta   90.00
_cell.angle_gamma   90.00
#
_symmetry.space_group_name_H-M   'P 1'
#
loop_
_entity.id
_entity.type
_entity.pdbx_description
1 polymer ?
#
loop_
_entity_poly.entity_id
_entity_poly.type
_entity_poly.pdbx_seq_one_letter_code
_entity_poly.pdbx_strand_id
1 'polypeptide(L)'
;MCDGSTSTKGLPYKLAEESRVKTLIPNDLVASRSNCIKTLNSSSPKVDSISCIDIWLNYANGLLSYRYEAGNVDPLVEEEISQVLINVATFYEDIGIETLHRAYESSQPSNNLWVTSGTYLKRGLGLVCFLKAISQTNAVADPKNMQVLNISNQLSLEFQLLQQLGIVILALSKLRSKVSKDAVVDLEPHELKELGTSSVFYAKLCIGSYNTALQCQDGRIVDFLFLKYLQSLIYLFLSINQYNMDECGIAIGMLQESVKKLLNIVPNSQLKELDILSSTDITKKRDILKKAFKRKIHTTTLKTSHIFEKKASSTYKNGMMPLLNLSLNDFIIPLTILLRYRYQRTNDNFSYKPVENDIEKLNKLLPRGKSSDIEGIPWTFQNGHLTFENSNDASNENENYF
;
A
#
# COMPACT_ATOMS: atom_id res chain seq x y z
N MET A 1 -7.92 28.97 12.30
CA MET A 1 -7.59 29.93 11.22
C MET A 1 -6.34 29.40 10.54
N CYS A 2 -6.37 29.37 9.20
CA CYS A 2 -5.34 28.76 8.37
C CYS A 2 -4.17 29.72 8.20
N ASP A 3 -2.99 29.39 8.74
CA ASP A 3 -1.75 30.04 8.36
C ASP A 3 -0.96 29.17 7.37
N GLY A 4 -0.81 29.73 6.18
CA GLY A 4 0.10 29.26 5.16
C GLY A 4 1.53 29.56 5.55
N SER A 5 2.25 28.53 5.98
CA SER A 5 3.71 28.49 5.92
C SER A 5 4.14 27.15 5.30
N THR A 6 4.87 27.28 4.20
CA THR A 6 5.39 26.21 3.36
C THR A 6 6.51 25.47 4.11
N SER A 7 6.22 24.27 4.62
CA SER A 7 7.19 23.32 5.18
C SER A 7 7.00 21.94 4.53
N THR A 8 8.11 21.22 4.36
CA THR A 8 8.38 20.18 3.36
C THR A 8 7.95 18.74 3.74
N LYS A 9 7.29 18.53 4.88
CA LYS A 9 6.61 17.26 5.24
C LYS A 9 5.19 17.58 5.72
N GLY A 10 4.17 17.19 4.95
CA GLY A 10 2.77 17.45 5.31
C GLY A 10 2.29 16.45 6.37
N LEU A 11 2.60 16.66 7.65
CA LEU A 11 2.00 15.83 8.70
C LEU A 11 0.50 16.10 8.84
N PRO A 12 -0.30 15.10 9.28
CA PRO A 12 -1.71 15.31 9.63
C PRO A 12 -1.89 16.42 10.67
N TYR A 13 -0.98 16.50 11.65
CA TYR A 13 -0.99 17.55 12.67
C TYR A 13 0.36 18.27 12.76
N LYS A 14 0.31 19.61 12.78
CA LYS A 14 1.47 20.46 13.04
C LYS A 14 1.39 20.97 14.47
N LEU A 15 2.44 20.73 15.26
CA LEU A 15 2.57 21.31 16.58
C LEU A 15 2.85 22.82 16.43
N ALA A 16 1.93 23.66 16.92
CA ALA A 16 2.10 25.11 16.87
C ALA A 16 3.30 25.55 17.73
N GLU A 17 4.11 26.49 17.23
CA GLU A 17 5.24 27.03 18.01
C GLU A 17 4.74 27.75 19.27
N GLU A 18 3.62 28.44 19.20
CA GLU A 18 2.95 29.06 20.34
C GLU A 18 1.72 28.22 20.70
N SER A 19 1.83 27.42 21.77
CA SER A 19 0.73 26.59 22.27
C SER A 19 0.58 26.78 23.78
N ARG A 20 -0.67 26.86 24.23
CA ARG A 20 -1.04 26.88 25.66
C ARG A 20 -0.62 25.59 26.37
N VAL A 21 -0.35 24.50 25.64
CA VAL A 21 0.17 23.26 26.23
C VAL A 21 1.54 23.47 26.88
N LYS A 22 2.36 24.40 26.38
CA LYS A 22 3.69 24.68 26.98
C LYS A 22 3.63 25.16 28.43
N THR A 23 2.54 25.79 28.84
CA THR A 23 2.36 26.25 30.23
C THR A 23 1.78 25.16 31.13
N LEU A 24 1.34 24.04 30.56
CA LEU A 24 0.69 22.94 31.27
C LEU A 24 1.64 21.75 31.48
N ILE A 25 2.66 21.60 30.64
CA ILE A 25 3.62 20.49 30.70
C ILE A 25 4.94 20.91 31.38
N PRO A 26 5.65 19.95 32.02
CA PRO A 26 7.01 20.16 32.55
C PRO A 26 8.02 20.68 31.52
N ASN A 27 9.05 21.41 32.00
CA ASN A 27 10.05 22.09 31.15
C ASN A 27 10.86 21.14 30.24
N ASP A 28 11.14 19.93 30.71
CA ASP A 28 11.78 18.86 29.94
C ASP A 28 10.91 18.39 28.77
N LEU A 29 9.58 18.31 28.96
CA LEU A 29 8.64 18.04 27.87
C LEU A 29 8.54 19.22 26.90
N VAL A 30 8.64 20.46 27.36
CA VAL A 30 8.73 21.64 26.47
C VAL A 30 9.96 21.55 25.56
N ALA A 31 11.11 21.13 26.09
CA ALA A 31 12.32 20.93 25.29
C ALA A 31 12.13 19.81 24.25
N SER A 32 11.55 18.67 24.65
CA SER A 32 11.22 17.55 23.75
C SER A 32 10.24 17.95 22.64
N ARG A 33 9.23 18.76 22.98
CA ARG A 33 8.30 19.36 22.01
C ARG A 33 9.01 20.25 20.99
N SER A 34 9.94 21.09 21.44
CA SER A 34 10.76 21.92 20.56
C SER A 34 11.64 21.08 19.62
N ASN A 35 12.15 19.93 20.07
CA ASN A 35 12.89 19.01 19.21
C ASN A 35 11.98 18.43 18.11
N CYS A 36 10.76 18.02 18.44
CA CYS A 36 9.76 17.57 17.45
C CYS A 36 9.50 18.64 16.39
N ILE A 37 9.29 19.90 16.78
CA ILE A 37 9.08 21.01 15.84
C ILE A 37 10.31 21.24 14.95
N LYS A 38 11.51 21.18 15.50
CA LYS A 38 12.77 21.32 14.74
C LYS A 38 12.90 20.25 13.66
N THR A 39 12.46 19.01 13.90
CA THR A 39 12.47 17.95 12.88
C THR A 39 11.55 18.23 11.69
N LEU A 40 10.53 19.09 11.86
CA LEU A 40 9.62 19.51 10.79
C LEU A 40 10.11 20.76 10.05
N ASN A 41 10.81 21.64 10.75
CA ASN A 41 11.28 22.92 10.23
C ASN A 41 12.72 22.86 9.71
N SER A 42 13.44 21.76 9.92
CA SER A 42 14.77 21.58 9.35
C SER A 42 14.68 21.53 7.83
N SER A 43 15.13 22.61 7.18
CA SER A 43 15.31 22.73 5.73
C SER A 43 16.45 21.87 5.18
N SER A 44 17.11 21.08 6.04
CA SER A 44 18.16 20.15 5.63
C SER A 44 17.56 18.77 5.27
N PRO A 45 18.05 18.11 4.21
CA PRO A 45 17.58 16.79 3.75
C PRO A 45 17.99 15.63 4.68
N LYS A 46 18.29 15.88 5.96
CA LYS A 46 19.05 14.96 6.83
C LYS A 46 18.25 14.21 7.90
N VAL A 47 16.99 14.57 8.17
CA VAL A 47 16.22 13.82 9.19
C VAL A 47 15.40 12.73 8.51
N ASP A 48 15.93 11.51 8.60
CA ASP A 48 15.24 10.32 8.15
C ASP A 48 13.99 10.05 9.01
N SER A 49 13.01 9.38 8.42
CA SER A 49 11.73 9.11 9.10
C SER A 49 11.92 8.23 10.34
N ILE A 50 13.01 7.43 10.41
CA ILE A 50 13.37 6.64 11.59
C ILE A 50 13.77 7.57 12.73
N SER A 51 14.66 8.55 12.52
CA SER A 51 14.97 9.55 13.55
C SER A 51 13.74 10.36 13.96
N CYS A 52 12.83 10.65 13.01
CA CYS A 52 11.54 11.28 13.35
C CYS A 52 10.72 10.40 14.30
N ILE A 53 10.64 9.08 14.06
CA ILE A 53 9.94 8.16 14.96
C ILE A 53 10.56 8.21 16.36
N ASP A 54 11.88 8.10 16.49
CA ASP A 54 12.54 8.07 17.80
C ASP A 54 12.33 9.38 18.58
N ILE A 55 12.47 10.53 17.92
CA ILE A 55 12.29 11.84 18.54
C ILE A 55 10.84 12.04 19.01
N TRP A 56 9.87 11.67 18.17
CA TRP A 56 8.46 11.86 18.48
C TRP A 56 7.94 10.82 19.48
N LEU A 57 8.43 9.58 19.45
CA LEU A 57 8.13 8.57 20.47
C LEU A 57 8.68 8.95 21.83
N ASN A 58 9.89 9.51 21.91
CA ASN A 58 10.43 10.01 23.17
C ASN A 58 9.55 11.10 23.77
N TYR A 59 9.02 12.00 22.94
CA TYR A 59 8.06 13.00 23.40
C TYR A 59 6.72 12.37 23.83
N ALA A 60 6.20 11.41 23.06
CA ALA A 60 4.98 10.68 23.41
C ALA A 60 5.11 9.94 24.75
N ASN A 61 6.25 9.29 24.99
CA ASN A 61 6.56 8.61 26.25
C ASN A 61 6.49 9.58 27.43
N GLY A 62 7.14 10.75 27.30
CA GLY A 62 7.10 11.78 28.34
C GLY A 62 5.69 12.31 28.63
N LEU A 63 4.89 12.55 27.58
CA LEU A 63 3.49 12.97 27.75
C LEU A 63 2.62 11.88 28.38
N LEU A 64 2.83 10.62 28.03
CA LEU A 64 2.11 9.49 28.62
C LEU A 64 2.50 9.27 30.09
N SER A 65 3.78 9.39 30.45
CA SER A 65 4.22 9.34 31.85
C SER A 65 3.53 10.43 32.66
N TYR A 66 3.56 11.67 32.16
CA TYR A 66 2.86 12.79 32.79
C TYR A 66 1.36 12.50 32.95
N ARG A 67 0.74 11.89 31.92
CA ARG A 67 -0.67 11.51 31.95
C ARG A 67 -0.99 10.52 33.07
N TYR A 68 -0.21 9.44 33.18
CA TYR A 68 -0.45 8.38 34.17
C TYR A 68 -0.05 8.80 35.59
N GLU A 69 0.92 9.71 35.75
CA GLU A 69 1.32 10.25 37.05
C GLU A 69 0.33 11.29 37.60
N ALA A 70 -0.17 12.20 36.74
CA ALA A 70 -1.07 13.27 37.16
C ALA A 70 -2.53 12.81 37.39
N GLY A 71 -2.92 11.66 36.83
CA GLY A 71 -4.24 11.04 37.01
C GLY A 71 -5.40 11.72 36.28
N ASN A 72 -5.51 13.06 36.37
CA ASN A 72 -6.46 13.85 35.59
C ASN A 72 -5.72 14.97 34.86
N VAL A 73 -5.72 14.90 33.54
CA VAL A 73 -4.85 15.70 32.66
C VAL A 73 -5.70 16.64 31.85
N ASP A 74 -5.18 17.86 31.62
CA ASP A 74 -5.89 18.88 30.85
C ASP A 74 -6.25 18.36 29.44
N PRO A 75 -7.47 18.60 28.94
CA PRO A 75 -7.89 18.16 27.61
C PRO A 75 -6.94 18.58 26.47
N LEU A 76 -6.23 19.71 26.61
CA LEU A 76 -5.24 20.14 25.63
C LEU A 76 -4.02 19.22 25.57
N VAL A 77 -3.63 18.62 26.70
CA VAL A 77 -2.52 17.66 26.75
C VAL A 77 -2.96 16.30 26.18
N GLU A 78 -4.20 15.86 26.44
CA GLU A 78 -4.79 14.67 25.81
C GLU A 78 -4.90 14.82 24.28
N GLU A 79 -5.26 16.02 23.82
CA GLU A 79 -5.26 16.37 22.40
C GLU A 79 -3.83 16.30 21.82
N GLU A 80 -2.82 16.82 22.53
CA GLU A 80 -1.43 16.77 22.09
C GLU A 80 -0.88 15.32 22.05
N ILE A 81 -1.22 14.48 23.03
CA ILE A 81 -0.89 13.04 23.00
C ILE A 81 -1.46 12.38 21.74
N SER A 82 -2.74 12.62 21.45
CA SER A 82 -3.42 12.06 20.29
C SER A 82 -2.74 12.50 18.98
N GLN A 83 -2.42 13.79 18.83
CA GLN A 83 -1.75 14.33 17.66
C GLN A 83 -0.35 13.73 17.46
N VAL A 84 0.44 13.61 18.54
CA VAL A 84 1.79 13.05 18.50
C VAL A 84 1.74 11.57 18.08
N LEU A 85 0.85 10.77 18.68
CA LEU A 85 0.70 9.34 18.35
C LEU A 85 0.25 9.13 16.90
N ILE A 86 -0.68 9.96 16.40
CA ILE A 86 -1.09 9.91 14.99
C ILE A 86 0.09 10.23 14.06
N ASN A 87 0.87 11.27 14.37
CA ASN A 87 2.04 11.63 13.55
C ASN A 87 3.11 10.52 13.56
N VAL A 88 3.35 9.87 14.70
CA VAL A 88 4.25 8.71 14.78
C VAL A 88 3.74 7.56 13.93
N ALA A 89 2.43 7.27 13.97
CA ALA A 89 1.84 6.25 13.11
C ALA A 89 2.05 6.60 11.62
N THR A 90 1.84 7.85 11.22
CA THR A 90 2.11 8.30 9.85
C THR A 90 3.57 8.12 9.44
N PHE A 91 4.55 8.34 10.34
CA PHE A 91 5.94 8.04 10.01
C PHE A 91 6.19 6.54 9.77
N TYR A 92 5.55 5.64 10.55
CA TYR A 92 5.60 4.20 10.30
C TYR A 92 4.98 3.82 8.96
N GLU A 93 3.90 4.47 8.58
CA GLU A 93 3.25 4.30 7.28
C GLU A 93 4.19 4.68 6.13
N ASP A 94 4.79 5.88 6.18
CA ASP A 94 5.69 6.40 5.15
C ASP A 94 6.89 5.46 4.92
N ILE A 95 7.56 5.04 6.00
CA ILE A 95 8.69 4.09 5.92
C ILE A 95 8.23 2.73 5.43
N GLY A 96 7.05 2.27 5.87
CA GLY A 96 6.45 1.02 5.41
C GLY A 96 6.25 1.01 3.90
N ILE A 97 5.64 2.06 3.34
CA ILE A 97 5.42 2.24 1.91
C ILE A 97 6.74 2.34 1.14
N GLU A 98 7.70 3.13 1.65
CA GLU A 98 9.01 3.27 1.00
C GLU A 98 9.78 1.94 0.98
N THR A 99 9.78 1.22 2.09
CA THR A 99 10.43 -0.10 2.21
C THR A 99 9.77 -1.11 1.28
N LEU A 100 8.44 -1.09 1.17
CA LEU A 100 7.68 -1.93 0.25
C LEU A 100 8.03 -1.63 -1.21
N HIS A 101 8.20 -0.35 -1.57
CA HIS A 101 8.64 0.07 -2.89
C HIS A 101 10.02 -0.51 -3.24
N ARG A 102 11.00 -0.34 -2.34
CA ARG A 102 12.36 -0.88 -2.50
C ARG A 102 12.35 -2.41 -2.58
N ALA A 103 11.48 -3.08 -1.82
CA ALA A 103 11.32 -4.53 -1.88
C ALA A 103 10.89 -5.00 -3.28
N TYR A 104 9.92 -4.30 -3.90
CA TYR A 104 9.48 -4.59 -5.26
C TYR A 104 10.57 -4.34 -6.31
N GLU A 105 11.32 -3.24 -6.21
CA GLU A 105 12.42 -2.90 -7.14
C GLU A 105 13.57 -3.91 -7.11
N SER A 106 13.88 -4.45 -5.92
CA SER A 106 14.96 -5.42 -5.74
C SER A 106 14.80 -6.70 -6.58
N SER A 107 13.62 -6.94 -7.16
CA SER A 107 13.31 -8.07 -8.04
C SER A 107 13.47 -9.46 -7.39
N GLN A 108 13.76 -9.51 -6.09
CA GLN A 108 13.88 -10.72 -5.29
C GLN A 108 12.71 -10.81 -4.30
N PRO A 109 11.81 -11.80 -4.45
CA PRO A 109 10.69 -11.99 -3.53
C PRO A 109 11.09 -12.46 -2.13
N SER A 110 12.30 -13.01 -1.96
CA SER A 110 12.87 -13.44 -0.68
C SER A 110 13.57 -12.31 0.08
N ASN A 111 13.44 -11.06 -0.38
CA ASN A 111 14.11 -9.94 0.26
C ASN A 111 13.50 -9.66 1.64
N ASN A 112 14.34 -9.55 2.67
CA ASN A 112 13.93 -9.18 4.03
C ASN A 112 13.14 -7.86 4.08
N LEU A 113 13.30 -6.97 3.09
CA LEU A 113 12.52 -5.74 2.98
C LEU A 113 11.00 -5.97 2.96
N TRP A 114 10.51 -7.10 2.43
CA TRP A 114 9.07 -7.43 2.49
C TRP A 114 8.61 -7.58 3.94
N VAL A 115 9.35 -8.34 4.74
CA VAL A 115 9.07 -8.55 6.17
C VAL A 115 9.23 -7.24 6.95
N THR A 116 10.28 -6.48 6.67
CA THR A 116 10.54 -5.18 7.32
C THR A 116 9.41 -4.19 7.04
N SER A 117 8.94 -4.09 5.79
CA SER A 117 7.81 -3.21 5.43
C SER A 117 6.53 -3.59 6.19
N GLY A 118 6.21 -4.89 6.24
CA GLY A 118 5.06 -5.38 7.00
C GLY A 118 5.19 -5.09 8.51
N THR A 119 6.41 -5.20 9.05
CA THR A 119 6.68 -4.90 10.46
C THR A 119 6.43 -3.42 10.78
N TYR A 120 6.88 -2.50 9.95
CA TYR A 120 6.60 -1.06 10.14
C TYR A 120 5.10 -0.76 10.09
N LEU A 121 4.39 -1.32 9.10
CA LEU A 121 2.93 -1.13 8.99
C LEU A 121 2.17 -1.73 10.19
N LYS A 122 2.60 -2.90 10.69
CA LYS A 122 2.02 -3.51 11.89
C LYS A 122 2.30 -2.69 13.15
N ARG A 123 3.49 -2.10 13.28
CA ARG A 123 3.83 -1.18 14.39
C ARG A 123 2.94 0.06 14.35
N GLY A 124 2.77 0.68 13.18
CA GLY A 124 1.88 1.83 13.00
C GLY A 124 0.42 1.51 13.33
N LEU A 125 -0.12 0.40 12.81
CA LEU A 125 -1.47 -0.07 13.13
C LEU A 125 -1.65 -0.33 14.63
N GLY A 126 -0.67 -0.97 15.25
CA GLY A 126 -0.64 -1.22 16.69
C GLY A 126 -0.75 0.05 17.51
N LEU A 127 -0.02 1.10 17.11
CA LEU A 127 -0.02 2.38 17.80
C LEU A 127 -1.38 3.09 17.68
N VAL A 128 -2.03 2.98 16.52
CA VAL A 128 -3.39 3.48 16.30
C VAL A 128 -4.40 2.72 17.16
N CYS A 129 -4.26 1.40 17.27
CA CYS A 129 -5.10 0.58 18.16
C CYS A 129 -4.90 0.95 19.64
N PHE A 130 -3.67 1.23 20.06
CA PHE A 130 -3.38 1.72 21.40
C PHE A 130 -4.02 3.09 21.67
N LEU A 131 -3.91 4.05 20.75
CA LEU A 131 -4.58 5.34 20.84
C LEU A 131 -6.11 5.17 20.97
N LYS A 132 -6.69 4.31 20.13
CA LYS A 132 -8.12 3.99 20.18
C LYS A 132 -8.54 3.46 21.56
N ALA A 133 -7.77 2.57 22.16
CA ALA A 133 -8.06 2.03 23.49
C ALA A 133 -8.04 3.14 24.57
N ILE A 134 -7.07 4.06 24.50
CA ILE A 134 -6.98 5.21 25.41
C ILE A 134 -8.17 6.17 25.23
N SER A 135 -8.57 6.45 23.98
CA SER A 135 -9.66 7.39 23.71
C SER A 135 -11.03 6.79 24.06
N GLN A 136 -11.21 5.47 23.94
CA GLN A 136 -12.47 4.77 24.21
C GLN A 136 -12.91 4.86 25.66
N THR A 137 -11.99 4.88 26.63
CA THR A 137 -12.34 5.01 28.04
C THR A 137 -13.03 6.34 28.37
N ASN A 138 -12.87 7.36 27.52
CA ASN A 138 -13.35 8.74 27.75
C ASN A 138 -14.31 9.26 26.64
N ALA A 139 -14.74 8.39 25.71
CA ALA A 139 -15.39 8.81 24.45
C ALA A 139 -16.84 9.30 24.57
N VAL A 140 -17.58 8.90 25.62
CA VAL A 140 -19.02 9.19 25.73
C VAL A 140 -19.30 10.65 26.17
N ALA A 141 -18.30 11.34 26.73
CA ALA A 141 -18.49 12.65 27.36
C ALA A 141 -17.99 13.85 26.53
N ASP A 142 -17.14 13.66 25.51
CA ASP A 142 -16.47 14.76 24.80
C ASP A 142 -16.51 14.59 23.26
N PRO A 143 -17.09 15.55 22.50
CA PRO A 143 -17.10 15.53 21.04
C PRO A 143 -15.69 15.50 20.40
N LYS A 144 -14.64 16.02 21.06
CA LYS A 144 -13.26 15.94 20.57
C LYS A 144 -12.71 14.51 20.62
N ASN A 145 -13.02 13.74 21.67
CA ASN A 145 -12.62 12.34 21.77
C ASN A 145 -13.28 11.49 20.68
N MET A 146 -14.51 11.82 20.29
CA MET A 146 -15.16 11.18 19.14
C MET A 146 -14.45 11.49 17.81
N GLN A 147 -13.92 12.71 17.62
CA GLN A 147 -13.13 13.03 16.43
C GLN A 147 -11.84 12.21 16.36
N VAL A 148 -11.09 12.11 17.47
CA VAL A 148 -9.88 11.28 17.55
C VAL A 148 -10.18 9.80 17.28
N LEU A 149 -11.29 9.29 17.82
CA LEU A 149 -11.74 7.92 17.58
C LEU A 149 -12.06 7.68 16.10
N ASN A 150 -12.76 8.60 15.46
CA ASN A 150 -13.10 8.51 14.03
C ASN A 150 -11.84 8.51 13.15
N ILE A 151 -10.87 9.40 13.45
CA ILE A 151 -9.61 9.46 12.72
C ILE A 151 -8.80 8.18 12.94
N SER A 152 -8.76 7.67 14.18
CA SER A 152 -8.10 6.40 14.50
C SER A 152 -8.73 5.21 13.77
N ASN A 153 -10.06 5.18 13.63
CA ASN A 153 -10.76 4.15 12.86
C ASN A 153 -10.40 4.23 11.37
N GLN A 154 -10.37 5.43 10.78
CA GLN A 154 -9.97 5.60 9.38
C GLN A 154 -8.51 5.20 9.15
N LEU A 155 -7.59 5.65 10.01
CA LEU A 155 -6.17 5.26 9.94
C LEU A 155 -5.99 3.74 10.08
N SER A 156 -6.73 3.10 10.99
CA SER A 156 -6.70 1.64 11.15
C SER A 156 -7.09 0.93 9.85
N LEU A 157 -8.12 1.40 9.14
CA LEU A 157 -8.53 0.84 7.85
C LEU A 157 -7.47 1.10 6.77
N GLU A 158 -6.86 2.28 6.74
CA GLU A 158 -5.75 2.60 5.82
C GLU A 158 -4.56 1.65 6.03
N PHE A 159 -4.14 1.42 7.27
CA PHE A 159 -3.05 0.49 7.58
C PHE A 159 -3.38 -0.94 7.17
N GLN A 160 -4.60 -1.40 7.44
CA GLN A 160 -5.05 -2.73 7.01
C GLN A 160 -5.01 -2.84 5.48
N LEU A 161 -5.51 -1.82 4.77
CA LEU A 161 -5.49 -1.77 3.31
C LEU A 161 -4.05 -1.83 2.77
N LEU A 162 -3.13 -1.05 3.34
CA LEU A 162 -1.72 -1.05 2.93
C LEU A 162 -1.05 -2.41 3.13
N GLN A 163 -1.32 -3.08 4.24
CA GLN A 163 -0.78 -4.41 4.49
C GLN A 163 -1.37 -5.45 3.53
N GLN A 164 -2.68 -5.41 3.26
CA GLN A 164 -3.31 -6.25 2.24
C GLN A 164 -2.69 -5.99 0.86
N LEU A 165 -2.47 -4.72 0.52
CA LEU A 165 -1.82 -4.33 -0.73
C LEU A 165 -0.37 -4.84 -0.81
N GLY A 166 0.38 -4.80 0.30
CA GLY A 166 1.72 -5.37 0.38
C GLY A 166 1.73 -6.85 0.02
N ILE A 167 0.73 -7.62 0.46
CA ILE A 167 0.56 -9.03 0.09
C ILE A 167 0.25 -9.18 -1.41
N VAL A 168 -0.64 -8.36 -1.96
CA VAL A 168 -0.98 -8.36 -3.40
C VAL A 168 0.26 -8.04 -4.25
N ILE A 169 1.04 -7.04 -3.87
CA ILE A 169 2.24 -6.62 -4.60
C ILE A 169 3.36 -7.66 -4.48
N LEU A 170 3.51 -8.31 -3.32
CA LEU A 170 4.42 -9.45 -3.17
C LEU A 170 4.00 -10.62 -4.07
N ALA A 171 2.70 -10.93 -4.13
CA ALA A 171 2.18 -11.95 -5.03
C ALA A 171 2.47 -11.61 -6.50
N LEU A 172 2.26 -10.36 -6.91
CA LEU A 172 2.63 -9.88 -8.24
C LEU A 172 4.14 -10.00 -8.49
N SER A 173 5.00 -9.66 -7.53
CA SER A 173 6.46 -9.83 -7.65
C SER A 173 6.86 -11.30 -7.81
N LYS A 174 6.24 -12.21 -7.05
CA LYS A 174 6.43 -13.66 -7.19
C LYS A 174 6.01 -14.14 -8.58
N LEU A 175 4.84 -13.72 -9.05
CA LEU A 175 4.35 -14.04 -10.40
C LEU A 175 5.29 -13.51 -11.48
N ARG A 176 5.73 -12.25 -11.36
CA ARG A 176 6.72 -11.64 -12.25
C ARG A 176 7.98 -12.49 -12.32
N SER A 177 8.52 -12.92 -11.18
CA SER A 177 9.73 -13.75 -11.15
C SER A 177 9.59 -15.11 -11.85
N LYS A 178 8.38 -15.67 -11.89
CA LYS A 178 8.06 -16.89 -12.64
C LYS A 178 7.97 -16.64 -14.16
N VAL A 179 7.43 -15.49 -14.56
CA VAL A 179 7.19 -15.14 -15.96
C VAL A 179 8.43 -14.51 -16.64
N SER A 180 9.33 -13.85 -15.89
CA SER A 180 10.28 -12.87 -16.45
C SER A 180 11.68 -13.36 -16.83
N LYS A 181 12.02 -14.66 -16.80
CA LYS A 181 13.41 -15.07 -17.10
C LYS A 181 13.71 -15.40 -18.56
N ASP A 182 12.88 -16.19 -19.25
CA ASP A 182 13.09 -16.46 -20.70
C ASP A 182 11.78 -16.77 -21.48
N ALA A 183 10.62 -16.81 -20.80
CA ALA A 183 9.36 -17.36 -21.29
C ALA A 183 8.44 -16.36 -22.04
N VAL A 184 8.94 -15.17 -22.39
CA VAL A 184 8.12 -14.01 -22.83
C VAL A 184 7.26 -14.26 -24.08
N VAL A 185 7.49 -15.35 -24.82
CA VAL A 185 6.75 -15.63 -26.06
C VAL A 185 6.20 -17.05 -26.09
N ASP A 186 6.85 -17.97 -25.41
CA ASP A 186 6.50 -19.38 -25.37
C ASP A 186 6.17 -19.81 -23.94
N LEU A 187 5.30 -19.04 -23.24
CA LEU A 187 4.69 -19.52 -21.98
C LEU A 187 4.06 -20.87 -22.27
N GLU A 188 4.69 -21.96 -21.86
CA GLU A 188 4.16 -23.26 -22.20
C GLU A 188 2.78 -23.45 -21.54
N PRO A 189 1.87 -24.25 -22.12
CA PRO A 189 0.55 -24.49 -21.51
C PRO A 189 0.64 -24.92 -20.03
N HIS A 190 1.73 -25.57 -19.63
CA HIS A 190 1.97 -25.99 -18.26
C HIS A 190 2.28 -24.80 -17.32
N GLU A 191 3.01 -23.77 -17.79
CA GLU A 191 3.33 -22.57 -17.01
C GLU A 191 2.10 -21.69 -16.78
N LEU A 192 1.20 -21.62 -17.77
CA LEU A 192 -0.12 -20.98 -17.64
C LEU A 192 -1.03 -21.73 -16.67
N LYS A 193 -1.00 -23.06 -16.69
CA LYS A 193 -1.69 -23.89 -15.70
C LYS A 193 -1.18 -23.60 -14.30
N GLU A 194 0.14 -23.55 -14.11
CA GLU A 194 0.75 -23.20 -12.82
C GLU A 194 0.35 -21.78 -12.36
N LEU A 195 0.37 -20.79 -13.26
CA LEU A 195 -0.09 -19.42 -13.00
C LEU A 195 -1.53 -19.38 -12.49
N GLY A 196 -2.44 -20.17 -13.08
CA GLY A 196 -3.84 -20.16 -12.67
C GLY A 196 -4.17 -21.00 -11.44
N THR A 197 -3.27 -21.89 -10.96
CA THR A 197 -3.51 -22.59 -9.68
C THR A 197 -3.71 -21.61 -8.52
N SER A 198 -3.03 -20.46 -8.56
CA SER A 198 -3.07 -19.44 -7.51
C SER A 198 -3.89 -18.20 -7.90
N SER A 199 -4.38 -18.11 -9.14
CA SER A 199 -5.02 -16.90 -9.64
C SER A 199 -6.33 -16.57 -8.93
N VAL A 200 -7.15 -17.58 -8.60
CA VAL A 200 -8.37 -17.38 -7.81
C VAL A 200 -8.06 -16.82 -6.43
N PHE A 201 -6.98 -17.31 -5.79
CA PHE A 201 -6.56 -16.79 -4.49
C PHE A 201 -6.14 -15.33 -4.59
N TYR A 202 -5.34 -14.95 -5.60
CA TYR A 202 -4.96 -13.55 -5.82
C TYR A 202 -6.16 -12.66 -6.15
N ALA A 203 -7.13 -13.15 -6.94
CA ALA A 203 -8.38 -12.44 -7.18
C ALA A 203 -9.14 -12.20 -5.86
N LYS A 204 -9.25 -13.21 -4.99
CA LYS A 204 -9.90 -13.08 -3.67
C LYS A 204 -9.20 -12.04 -2.78
N LEU A 205 -7.87 -11.97 -2.81
CA LEU A 205 -7.11 -10.95 -2.09
C LEU A 205 -7.43 -9.55 -2.63
N CYS A 206 -7.40 -9.35 -3.96
CA CYS A 206 -7.75 -8.07 -4.57
C CYS A 206 -9.20 -7.65 -4.28
N ILE A 207 -10.16 -8.59 -4.25
CA ILE A 207 -11.56 -8.31 -3.84
C ILE A 207 -11.61 -7.91 -2.36
N GLY A 208 -10.84 -8.57 -1.49
CA GLY A 208 -10.72 -8.19 -0.07
C GLY A 208 -10.19 -6.76 0.11
N SER A 209 -9.13 -6.41 -0.62
CA SER A 209 -8.58 -5.05 -0.64
C SER A 209 -9.55 -4.03 -1.21
N TYR A 210 -10.29 -4.40 -2.26
CA TYR A 210 -11.31 -3.54 -2.85
C TYR A 210 -12.43 -3.24 -1.86
N ASN A 211 -12.92 -4.26 -1.15
CA ASN A 211 -13.96 -4.10 -0.13
C ASN A 211 -13.49 -3.27 1.06
N THR A 212 -12.23 -3.44 1.49
CA THR A 212 -11.63 -2.62 2.56
C THR A 212 -11.48 -1.17 2.11
N ALA A 213 -11.04 -0.94 0.87
CA ALA A 213 -10.90 0.40 0.30
C ALA A 213 -12.23 1.15 0.19
N LEU A 214 -13.33 0.44 -0.11
CA LEU A 214 -14.67 1.05 -0.11
C LEU A 214 -15.14 1.50 1.28
N GLN A 215 -14.58 0.94 2.36
CA GLN A 215 -14.90 1.34 3.74
C GLN A 215 -14.07 2.55 4.19
N CYS A 216 -12.91 2.79 3.60
CA CYS A 216 -12.12 4.00 3.82
C CYS A 216 -12.84 5.21 3.20
N GLN A 217 -13.39 6.09 4.03
CA GLN A 217 -14.01 7.32 3.55
C GLN A 217 -12.93 8.39 3.44
N ASP A 218 -12.75 8.99 2.25
CA ASP A 218 -11.77 10.06 1.99
C ASP A 218 -10.32 9.75 2.42
N GLY A 219 -9.93 8.47 2.36
CA GLY A 219 -8.58 8.04 2.73
C GLY A 219 -7.49 8.63 1.84
N ARG A 220 -6.30 8.87 2.40
CA ARG A 220 -5.15 9.48 1.69
C ARG A 220 -4.66 8.66 0.51
N ILE A 221 -4.92 7.36 0.53
CA ILE A 221 -4.47 6.36 -0.45
C ILE A 221 -5.59 5.96 -1.42
N VAL A 222 -6.85 6.04 -0.99
CA VAL A 222 -7.98 5.52 -1.76
C VAL A 222 -8.52 6.61 -2.68
N ASP A 223 -8.23 6.48 -3.97
CA ASP A 223 -8.82 7.30 -5.01
C ASP A 223 -9.53 6.45 -6.07
N PHE A 224 -10.17 7.12 -7.03
CA PHE A 224 -10.85 6.44 -8.13
C PHE A 224 -9.89 5.54 -8.93
N LEU A 225 -8.64 5.97 -9.15
CA LEU A 225 -7.65 5.23 -9.92
C LEU A 225 -7.21 3.94 -9.20
N PHE A 226 -7.05 4.00 -7.88
CA PHE A 226 -6.76 2.87 -7.01
C PHE A 226 -7.85 1.80 -7.09
N LEU A 227 -9.12 2.22 -7.02
CA LEU A 227 -10.25 1.31 -7.17
C LEU A 227 -10.26 0.65 -8.56
N LYS A 228 -9.94 1.40 -9.62
CA LYS A 228 -9.81 0.83 -10.98
C LYS A 228 -8.64 -0.13 -11.12
N TYR A 229 -7.54 0.15 -10.44
CA TYR A 229 -6.37 -0.73 -10.40
C TYR A 229 -6.75 -2.09 -9.80
N LEU A 230 -7.38 -2.09 -8.62
CA LEU A 230 -7.83 -3.34 -7.98
C LEU A 230 -8.85 -4.09 -8.85
N GLN A 231 -9.84 -3.38 -9.41
CA GLN A 231 -10.81 -3.98 -10.33
C GLN A 231 -10.11 -4.63 -11.54
N SER A 232 -9.11 -3.98 -12.13
CA SER A 232 -8.37 -4.54 -13.26
C SER A 232 -7.66 -5.84 -12.90
N LEU A 233 -7.05 -5.92 -11.72
CA LEU A 233 -6.38 -7.11 -11.22
C LEU A 233 -7.35 -8.26 -10.94
N ILE A 234 -8.53 -7.96 -10.37
CA ILE A 234 -9.57 -8.96 -10.11
C ILE A 234 -9.95 -9.66 -11.42
N TYR A 235 -10.32 -8.88 -12.45
CA TYR A 235 -10.70 -9.43 -13.75
C TYR A 235 -9.53 -10.14 -14.45
N LEU A 236 -8.31 -9.60 -14.34
CA LEU A 236 -7.11 -10.22 -14.91
C LEU A 236 -6.87 -11.61 -14.32
N PHE A 237 -6.86 -11.75 -13.00
CA PHE A 237 -6.61 -13.03 -12.36
C PHE A 237 -7.74 -14.04 -12.59
N LEU A 238 -9.00 -13.59 -12.58
CA LEU A 238 -10.12 -14.47 -12.91
C LEU A 238 -10.07 -14.93 -14.37
N SER A 239 -9.60 -14.09 -15.30
CA SER A 239 -9.42 -14.50 -16.70
C SER A 239 -8.43 -15.66 -16.84
N ILE A 240 -7.35 -15.67 -16.06
CA ILE A 240 -6.37 -16.77 -16.01
C ILE A 240 -7.03 -18.05 -15.50
N ASN A 241 -7.86 -17.94 -14.46
CA ASN A 241 -8.59 -19.11 -13.95
C ASN A 241 -9.56 -19.69 -14.99
N GLN A 242 -10.38 -18.83 -15.61
CA GLN A 242 -11.37 -19.28 -16.60
C GLN A 242 -10.70 -19.91 -17.83
N TYR A 243 -9.56 -19.37 -18.26
CA TYR A 243 -8.78 -19.98 -19.34
C TYR A 243 -8.29 -21.38 -18.97
N ASN A 244 -7.86 -21.60 -17.72
CA ASN A 244 -7.42 -22.92 -17.26
C ASN A 244 -8.57 -23.93 -17.08
N MET A 245 -9.81 -23.46 -16.96
CA MET A 245 -11.02 -24.28 -16.97
C MET A 245 -11.56 -24.50 -18.40
N ASP A 246 -10.77 -24.19 -19.42
CA ASP A 246 -11.13 -24.25 -20.83
C ASP A 246 -12.33 -23.35 -21.22
N GLU A 247 -12.71 -22.37 -20.38
CA GLU A 247 -13.75 -21.38 -20.64
C GLU A 247 -13.18 -20.13 -21.36
N CYS A 248 -12.61 -20.37 -22.55
CA CYS A 248 -11.88 -19.35 -23.30
C CYS A 248 -12.71 -18.10 -23.65
N GLY A 249 -14.01 -18.26 -23.98
CA GLY A 249 -14.90 -17.14 -24.29
C GLY A 249 -15.14 -16.21 -23.08
N ILE A 250 -15.31 -16.80 -21.89
CA ILE A 250 -15.45 -16.06 -20.62
C ILE A 250 -14.11 -15.42 -20.23
N ALA A 251 -13.00 -16.14 -20.40
CA ALA A 251 -11.66 -15.62 -20.14
C ALA A 251 -11.35 -14.37 -20.96
N ILE A 252 -11.71 -14.37 -22.25
CA ILE A 252 -11.58 -13.19 -23.11
C ILE A 252 -12.46 -12.05 -22.61
N GLY A 253 -13.72 -12.32 -22.25
CA GLY A 253 -14.64 -11.32 -21.70
C GLY A 253 -14.11 -10.64 -20.43
N MET A 254 -13.63 -11.44 -19.47
CA MET A 254 -13.00 -10.93 -18.24
C MET A 254 -11.74 -10.11 -18.55
N LEU A 255 -10.90 -10.57 -19.48
CA LEU A 255 -9.70 -9.83 -19.86
C LEU A 255 -10.04 -8.48 -20.53
N GLN A 256 -11.09 -8.43 -21.34
CA GLN A 256 -11.57 -7.18 -21.93
C GLN A 256 -12.08 -6.20 -20.86
N GLU A 257 -12.81 -6.68 -19.85
CA GLU A 257 -13.20 -5.83 -18.71
C GLU A 257 -11.99 -5.32 -17.93
N SER A 258 -10.97 -6.16 -17.71
CA SER A 258 -9.70 -5.73 -17.11
C SER A 258 -9.07 -4.58 -17.90
N VAL A 259 -8.97 -4.71 -19.23
CA VAL A 259 -8.45 -3.66 -20.12
C VAL A 259 -9.29 -2.39 -20.04
N LYS A 260 -10.62 -2.48 -20.03
CA LYS A 260 -11.50 -1.31 -19.85
C LYS A 260 -11.21 -0.57 -18.55
N LYS A 261 -10.88 -1.28 -17.46
CA LYS A 261 -10.50 -0.64 -16.19
C LYS A 261 -9.12 0.01 -16.29
N LEU A 262 -8.14 -0.66 -16.91
CA LEU A 262 -6.79 -0.13 -17.14
C LEU A 262 -6.78 1.14 -17.99
N LEU A 263 -7.66 1.28 -18.98
CA LEU A 263 -7.79 2.48 -19.81
C LEU A 263 -8.17 3.74 -19.02
N ASN A 264 -8.73 3.60 -17.80
CA ASN A 264 -8.96 4.74 -16.91
C ASN A 264 -7.68 5.23 -16.22
N ILE A 265 -6.62 4.42 -16.21
CA ILE A 265 -5.36 4.66 -15.51
C ILE A 265 -4.25 5.03 -16.51
N VAL A 266 -4.25 4.37 -17.67
CA VAL A 266 -3.18 4.42 -18.66
C VAL A 266 -3.73 4.95 -19.99
N PRO A 267 -3.02 5.87 -20.67
CA PRO A 267 -3.46 6.36 -21.97
C PRO A 267 -3.55 5.22 -23.00
N ASN A 268 -4.58 5.29 -23.85
CA ASN A 268 -4.85 4.28 -24.87
C ASN A 268 -3.62 3.97 -25.73
N SER A 269 -2.67 4.89 -25.92
CA SER A 269 -1.44 4.65 -26.70
C SER A 269 -0.55 3.53 -26.16
N GLN A 270 -0.44 3.35 -24.84
CA GLN A 270 0.35 2.25 -24.25
C GLN A 270 -0.36 0.90 -24.39
N LEU A 271 -1.69 0.95 -24.48
CA LEU A 271 -2.55 -0.19 -24.74
C LEU A 271 -2.82 -0.37 -26.25
N LYS A 272 -2.48 0.58 -27.14
CA LYS A 272 -2.63 0.46 -28.60
C LYS A 272 -1.61 -0.48 -29.24
N GLU A 273 -0.51 -0.81 -28.55
CA GLU A 273 0.29 -2.01 -28.87
C GLU A 273 -0.59 -3.29 -28.84
N LEU A 274 -1.77 -3.28 -28.19
CA LEU A 274 -2.77 -4.36 -28.21
C LEU A 274 -3.55 -4.48 -29.54
N ASP A 275 -3.73 -3.40 -30.31
CA ASP A 275 -4.46 -3.44 -31.59
C ASP A 275 -3.55 -3.90 -32.75
N ILE A 276 -2.23 -3.78 -32.59
CA ILE A 276 -1.21 -4.25 -33.54
C ILE A 276 -1.15 -5.79 -33.58
N LEU A 277 -1.81 -6.49 -32.65
CA LEU A 277 -2.01 -7.93 -32.68
C LEU A 277 -2.95 -8.41 -33.82
N SER A 278 -3.57 -7.49 -34.56
CA SER A 278 -4.27 -7.77 -35.83
C SER A 278 -3.33 -7.97 -37.04
N SER A 279 -2.03 -7.69 -36.91
CA SER A 279 -1.06 -7.93 -37.99
C SER A 279 -0.84 -9.43 -38.24
N THR A 280 -0.69 -9.82 -39.49
CA THR A 280 -0.49 -11.24 -39.91
C THR A 280 0.90 -11.79 -39.55
N ASP A 281 1.81 -10.95 -39.04
CA ASP A 281 3.24 -11.26 -38.91
C ASP A 281 3.63 -11.65 -37.47
N ILE A 282 3.81 -12.94 -37.24
CA ILE A 282 4.10 -13.55 -35.92
C ILE A 282 5.42 -13.04 -35.33
N THR A 283 6.39 -12.70 -36.19
CA THR A 283 7.72 -12.23 -35.76
C THR A 283 7.67 -10.84 -35.14
N LYS A 284 6.90 -9.91 -35.73
CA LYS A 284 6.66 -8.57 -35.17
C LYS A 284 5.92 -8.61 -33.84
N LYS A 285 4.95 -9.52 -33.69
CA LYS A 285 4.23 -9.75 -32.41
C LYS A 285 5.18 -10.23 -31.32
N ARG A 286 6.06 -11.18 -31.66
CA ARG A 286 7.10 -11.72 -30.79
C ARG A 286 8.07 -10.64 -30.33
N ASP A 287 8.47 -9.73 -31.21
CA ASP A 287 9.40 -8.64 -30.89
C ASP A 287 8.76 -7.54 -30.04
N ILE A 288 7.46 -7.23 -30.23
CA ILE A 288 6.73 -6.29 -29.37
C ILE A 288 6.59 -6.85 -27.95
N LEU A 289 6.21 -8.12 -27.79
CA LEU A 289 6.15 -8.79 -26.49
C LEU A 289 7.52 -8.84 -25.81
N LYS A 290 8.56 -9.24 -26.55
CA LYS A 290 9.95 -9.19 -26.05
C LYS A 290 10.33 -7.78 -25.62
N LYS A 291 10.00 -6.75 -26.39
CA LYS A 291 10.27 -5.35 -26.01
C LYS A 291 9.46 -4.91 -24.78
N ALA A 292 8.20 -5.30 -24.66
CA ALA A 292 7.36 -4.94 -23.51
C ALA A 292 7.91 -5.52 -22.19
N PHE A 293 8.34 -6.79 -22.17
CA PHE A 293 8.95 -7.41 -20.98
C PHE A 293 10.45 -7.09 -20.81
N LYS A 294 11.18 -6.76 -21.89
CA LYS A 294 12.59 -6.32 -21.83
C LYS A 294 12.75 -4.82 -21.61
N ARG A 295 11.69 -4.02 -21.66
CA ARG A 295 11.66 -2.67 -21.10
C ARG A 295 11.82 -2.82 -19.59
N LYS A 296 13.05 -3.14 -19.13
CA LYS A 296 13.52 -2.68 -17.83
C LYS A 296 13.19 -1.21 -17.84
N ILE A 297 12.35 -0.79 -16.91
CA ILE A 297 12.11 0.62 -16.69
C ILE A 297 13.48 1.22 -16.32
N HIS A 298 14.23 1.66 -17.34
CA HIS A 298 15.10 2.82 -17.19
C HIS A 298 14.13 3.98 -17.09
N THR A 299 13.61 4.19 -15.88
CA THR A 299 13.26 5.53 -15.44
C THR A 299 14.54 6.33 -15.62
N THR A 300 14.64 7.05 -16.75
CA THR A 300 15.70 8.01 -17.05
C THR A 300 15.66 9.23 -16.11
N THR A 301 15.15 9.07 -14.89
CA THR A 301 14.94 10.16 -13.92
C THR A 301 15.17 9.79 -12.46
N LEU A 302 15.74 8.63 -12.12
CA LEU A 302 16.05 8.30 -10.70
C LEU A 302 17.43 7.64 -10.52
N LYS A 303 18.40 7.93 -11.38
CA LYS A 303 19.78 7.43 -11.20
C LYS A 303 20.69 8.31 -10.33
N THR A 304 20.21 9.40 -9.73
CA THR A 304 21.06 10.24 -8.86
C THR A 304 20.34 11.15 -7.86
N SER A 305 19.04 11.01 -7.63
CA SER A 305 18.44 11.62 -6.43
C SER A 305 18.23 10.53 -5.42
N HIS A 306 19.05 10.54 -4.36
CA HIS A 306 18.72 9.89 -3.11
C HIS A 306 17.24 10.16 -2.81
N ILE A 307 16.45 9.12 -2.56
CA ILE A 307 15.01 9.25 -2.29
C ILE A 307 14.75 10.05 -0.99
N PHE A 308 15.81 10.39 -0.24
CA PHE A 308 15.81 11.45 0.78
C PHE A 308 15.58 12.87 0.25
N GLU A 309 15.69 13.12 -1.05
CA GLU A 309 15.91 14.49 -1.57
C GLU A 309 14.80 15.07 -2.46
N LYS A 310 13.72 14.37 -2.79
CA LYS A 310 12.59 15.04 -3.49
C LYS A 310 11.23 14.34 -3.35
N LYS A 311 10.34 15.04 -2.62
CA LYS A 311 8.88 15.11 -2.77
C LYS A 311 8.07 13.79 -2.78
N ALA A 312 7.23 13.65 -1.77
CA ALA A 312 5.79 13.48 -1.99
C ALA A 312 5.06 14.10 -0.78
N SER A 313 4.07 14.95 -1.04
CA SER A 313 3.12 15.30 0.02
C SER A 313 2.42 14.01 0.44
N SER A 314 2.18 13.82 1.73
CA SER A 314 1.42 12.71 2.35
C SER A 314 -0.01 12.54 1.81
N THR A 315 -0.40 13.32 0.81
CA THR A 315 -1.62 13.13 0.04
C THR A 315 -1.27 12.91 -1.42
N TYR A 316 -1.66 11.76 -1.97
CA TYR A 316 -1.61 11.47 -3.39
C TYR A 316 -2.76 12.17 -4.13
N LYS A 317 -2.92 13.49 -3.91
CA LYS A 317 -3.94 14.28 -4.62
C LYS A 317 -3.57 14.30 -6.10
N ASN A 318 -4.36 13.61 -6.91
CA ASN A 318 -4.31 13.53 -8.37
C ASN A 318 -3.31 12.52 -8.98
N GLY A 319 -2.90 11.47 -8.27
CA GLY A 319 -2.09 10.41 -8.89
C GLY A 319 -2.01 9.12 -8.11
N MET A 320 -2.01 7.98 -8.80
CA MET A 320 -1.86 6.65 -8.18
C MET A 320 -0.50 6.52 -7.48
N MET A 321 -0.43 5.78 -6.36
CA MET A 321 0.82 5.53 -5.61
C MET A 321 1.96 5.06 -6.55
N PRO A 322 3.20 5.56 -6.40
CA PRO A 322 4.33 5.20 -7.27
C PRO A 322 4.56 3.69 -7.39
N LEU A 323 4.42 2.95 -6.28
CA LEU A 323 4.54 1.49 -6.26
C LEU A 323 3.53 0.80 -7.18
N LEU A 324 2.28 1.25 -7.17
CA LEU A 324 1.24 0.70 -8.03
C LEU A 324 1.54 0.99 -9.49
N ASN A 325 1.95 2.22 -9.81
CA ASN A 325 2.36 2.62 -11.15
C ASN A 325 3.55 1.79 -11.64
N LEU A 326 4.50 1.50 -10.76
CA LEU A 326 5.65 0.65 -11.08
C LEU A 326 5.18 -0.77 -11.41
N SER A 327 4.37 -1.40 -10.54
CA SER A 327 3.83 -2.75 -10.78
C SER A 327 2.99 -2.85 -12.06
N LEU A 328 2.27 -1.76 -12.38
CA LEU A 328 1.42 -1.64 -13.55
C LEU A 328 2.23 -1.74 -14.85
N ASN A 329 3.23 -0.88 -14.96
CA ASN A 329 4.07 -0.76 -16.15
C ASN A 329 5.03 -1.94 -16.31
N ASP A 330 5.56 -2.43 -15.19
CA ASP A 330 6.59 -3.46 -15.17
C ASP A 330 6.04 -4.87 -15.42
N PHE A 331 4.81 -5.16 -14.97
CA PHE A 331 4.28 -6.52 -15.05
C PHE A 331 2.83 -6.63 -15.52
N ILE A 332 1.90 -5.81 -15.00
CA ILE A 332 0.46 -5.98 -15.26
C ILE A 332 0.14 -5.72 -16.74
N ILE A 333 0.65 -4.63 -17.33
CA ILE A 333 0.45 -4.31 -18.75
C ILE A 333 1.08 -5.41 -19.63
N PRO A 334 2.37 -5.77 -19.49
CA PRO A 334 2.96 -6.88 -20.26
C PRO A 334 2.18 -8.19 -20.15
N LEU A 335 1.75 -8.58 -18.95
CA LEU A 335 0.96 -9.78 -18.71
C LEU A 335 -0.39 -9.73 -19.45
N THR A 336 -1.09 -8.60 -19.37
CA THR A 336 -2.38 -8.40 -20.04
C THR A 336 -2.26 -8.56 -21.55
N ILE A 337 -1.21 -8.00 -22.16
CA ILE A 337 -0.93 -8.13 -23.61
C ILE A 337 -0.69 -9.60 -23.96
N LEU A 338 0.12 -10.30 -23.17
CA LEU A 338 0.49 -11.70 -23.38
C LEU A 338 -0.72 -12.63 -23.30
N LEU A 339 -1.56 -12.47 -22.27
CA LEU A 339 -2.79 -13.25 -22.10
C LEU A 339 -3.77 -13.00 -23.23
N ARG A 340 -3.93 -11.75 -23.68
CA ARG A 340 -4.82 -11.41 -24.79
C ARG A 340 -4.41 -12.13 -26.07
N TYR A 341 -3.12 -12.07 -26.40
CA TYR A 341 -2.57 -12.78 -27.55
C TYR A 341 -2.84 -14.29 -27.48
N ARG A 342 -2.61 -14.90 -26.31
CA ARG A 342 -2.84 -16.35 -26.09
C ARG A 342 -4.30 -16.73 -26.18
N TYR A 343 -5.19 -16.01 -25.51
CA TYR A 343 -6.62 -16.36 -25.47
C TYR A 343 -7.25 -16.22 -26.84
N GLN A 344 -6.97 -15.13 -27.56
CA GLN A 344 -7.48 -14.93 -28.92
C GLN A 344 -6.97 -16.04 -29.86
N ARG A 345 -5.67 -16.31 -29.86
CA ARG A 345 -5.10 -17.40 -30.69
C ARG A 345 -5.71 -18.76 -30.33
N THR A 346 -6.00 -19.03 -29.06
CA THR A 346 -6.61 -20.30 -28.64
C THR A 346 -8.06 -20.38 -29.10
N ASN A 347 -8.82 -19.30 -28.94
CA ASN A 347 -10.22 -19.27 -29.32
C ASN A 347 -10.42 -19.36 -30.83
N ASP A 348 -9.60 -18.66 -31.61
CA ASP A 348 -9.72 -18.59 -33.07
C ASP A 348 -9.28 -19.88 -33.78
N ASN A 349 -8.43 -20.70 -33.14
CA ASN A 349 -7.86 -21.91 -33.74
C ASN A 349 -8.35 -23.23 -33.10
N PHE A 350 -8.87 -23.21 -31.87
CA PHE A 350 -9.18 -24.43 -31.12
C PHE A 350 -10.53 -24.41 -30.42
N SER A 351 -10.83 -23.37 -29.61
CA SER A 351 -12.01 -23.41 -28.73
C SER A 351 -13.30 -22.93 -29.38
N TYR A 352 -13.25 -21.92 -30.26
CA TYR A 352 -14.39 -21.30 -30.94
C TYR A 352 -15.57 -20.92 -30.01
N LYS A 353 -15.29 -20.59 -28.75
CA LYS A 353 -16.33 -20.23 -27.78
C LYS A 353 -16.77 -18.77 -27.99
N PRO A 354 -18.08 -18.46 -27.90
CA PRO A 354 -18.55 -17.08 -27.99
C PRO A 354 -17.98 -16.25 -26.84
N VAL A 355 -17.55 -15.03 -27.14
CA VAL A 355 -17.02 -14.10 -26.13
C VAL A 355 -18.18 -13.54 -25.31
N GLU A 356 -18.10 -13.71 -23.99
CA GLU A 356 -19.11 -13.16 -23.07
C GLU A 356 -18.81 -11.67 -22.82
N ASN A 357 -19.77 -10.81 -23.16
CA ASN A 357 -19.66 -9.36 -23.02
C ASN A 357 -20.60 -8.81 -21.94
N ASP A 358 -21.50 -9.64 -21.40
CA ASP A 358 -22.43 -9.26 -20.35
C ASP A 358 -21.72 -9.16 -18.99
N ILE A 359 -21.59 -7.92 -18.51
CA ILE A 359 -20.95 -7.59 -17.24
C ILE A 359 -21.66 -8.26 -16.06
N GLU A 360 -22.98 -8.41 -16.08
CA GLU A 360 -23.70 -9.04 -14.98
C GLU A 360 -23.36 -10.52 -14.85
N LYS A 361 -23.25 -11.23 -15.98
CA LYS A 361 -22.80 -12.62 -15.99
C LYS A 361 -21.36 -12.77 -15.55
N LEU A 362 -20.47 -11.87 -15.99
CA LEU A 362 -19.09 -11.87 -15.53
C LEU A 362 -19.01 -11.61 -14.03
N ASN A 363 -19.82 -10.69 -13.49
CA ASN A 363 -19.90 -10.37 -12.07
C ASN A 363 -20.39 -11.56 -11.22
N LYS A 364 -21.29 -12.40 -11.74
CA LYS A 364 -21.76 -13.61 -11.05
C LYS A 364 -20.65 -14.65 -10.81
N LEU A 365 -19.55 -14.57 -11.56
CA LEU A 365 -18.40 -15.47 -11.44
C LEU A 365 -17.35 -14.99 -10.43
N LEU A 366 -17.54 -13.82 -9.82
CA LEU A 366 -16.62 -13.30 -8.82
C LEU A 366 -16.74 -14.12 -7.54
N PRO A 367 -15.63 -14.67 -7.02
CA PRO A 367 -15.65 -15.35 -5.74
C PRO A 367 -15.82 -14.34 -4.60
N ARG A 368 -16.25 -14.83 -3.44
CA ARG A 368 -16.20 -14.01 -2.22
C ARG A 368 -14.76 -13.61 -1.92
N GLY A 369 -14.54 -12.31 -1.71
CA GLY A 369 -13.24 -11.77 -1.32
C GLY A 369 -12.75 -12.33 0.01
N LYS A 370 -11.43 -12.37 0.16
CA LYS A 370 -10.76 -12.74 1.40
C LYS A 370 -9.92 -11.55 1.84
N SER A 371 -10.37 -10.84 2.88
CA SER A 371 -9.48 -9.96 3.64
C SER A 371 -8.57 -10.84 4.47
N SER A 372 -7.26 -10.60 4.42
CA SER A 372 -6.35 -11.16 5.42
C SER A 372 -6.77 -10.60 6.78
N ASP A 373 -6.75 -11.43 7.82
CA ASP A 373 -6.92 -10.95 9.18
C ASP A 373 -5.63 -10.23 9.57
N ILE A 374 -5.68 -8.91 9.53
CA ILE A 374 -4.49 -8.07 9.68
C ILE A 374 -4.59 -7.34 11.00
N GLU A 375 -3.77 -7.80 11.94
CA GLU A 375 -3.62 -7.24 13.26
C GLU A 375 -2.33 -6.41 13.34
N GLY A 376 -2.40 -5.32 14.11
CA GLY A 376 -1.23 -4.54 14.49
C GLY A 376 -0.46 -5.25 15.60
N ILE A 377 0.83 -4.92 15.74
CA ILE A 377 1.59 -5.38 16.91
C ILE A 377 1.05 -4.63 18.15
N PRO A 378 0.62 -5.31 19.21
CA PRO A 378 0.06 -4.64 20.38
C PRO A 378 1.12 -3.77 21.06
N TRP A 379 0.75 -2.51 21.34
CA TRP A 379 1.56 -1.60 22.15
C TRP A 379 1.02 -1.54 23.56
N THR A 380 1.92 -1.46 24.53
CA THR A 380 1.60 -1.21 25.93
C THR A 380 2.50 -0.11 26.48
N PHE A 381 1.99 0.65 27.44
CA PHE A 381 2.79 1.65 28.13
C PHE A 381 3.21 1.11 29.49
N GLN A 382 4.51 0.88 29.67
CA GLN A 382 5.08 0.30 30.88
C GLN A 382 6.39 1.02 31.23
N ASN A 383 6.63 1.25 32.52
CA ASN A 383 7.87 1.85 33.03
C ASN A 383 8.26 3.17 32.32
N GLY A 384 7.27 4.00 31.98
CA GLY A 384 7.51 5.28 31.30
C GLY A 384 7.78 5.18 29.79
N HIS A 385 7.61 4.00 29.19
CA HIS A 385 7.91 3.75 27.79
C HIS A 385 6.79 2.98 27.07
N LEU A 386 6.48 3.40 25.85
CA LEU A 386 5.73 2.63 24.88
C LEU A 386 6.60 1.46 24.39
N THR A 387 6.11 0.25 24.63
CA THR A 387 6.76 -1.02 24.27
C THR A 387 5.79 -1.89 23.49
N PHE A 388 6.32 -2.87 22.77
CA PHE A 388 5.53 -3.86 22.04
C PHE A 388 6.16 -5.25 22.22
N GLU A 389 5.40 -6.34 22.04
CA GLU A 389 5.80 -7.71 22.45
C GLU A 389 7.21 -8.16 22.02
N ASN A 390 7.77 -7.63 20.93
CA ASN A 390 9.13 -7.97 20.47
C ASN A 390 10.22 -6.95 20.84
N SER A 391 9.93 -5.91 21.64
CA SER A 391 10.95 -4.91 22.03
C SER A 391 11.85 -5.40 23.18
N ASN A 392 11.37 -6.35 23.98
CA ASN A 392 12.14 -6.93 25.09
C ASN A 392 13.08 -8.05 24.60
N ASP A 393 12.74 -8.72 23.50
CA ASP A 393 13.51 -9.84 22.91
C ASP A 393 14.66 -9.38 21.99
N ALA A 394 14.80 -8.08 21.67
CA ALA A 394 16.00 -7.61 20.99
C ALA A 394 17.28 -7.78 21.83
N SER A 395 17.15 -8.13 23.12
CA SER A 395 18.25 -8.51 23.98
C SER A 395 18.51 -10.02 24.05
N ASN A 396 17.60 -10.86 23.55
CA ASN A 396 17.72 -12.33 23.56
C ASN A 396 16.97 -12.94 22.36
N GLU A 397 17.73 -13.68 21.54
CA GLU A 397 17.25 -14.64 20.52
C GLU A 397 17.28 -14.16 19.05
N ASN A 398 18.43 -14.46 18.44
CA ASN A 398 18.45 -15.08 17.12
C ASN A 398 17.53 -16.31 17.14
N GLU A 399 16.42 -16.31 16.41
CA GLU A 399 15.93 -17.52 15.73
C GLU A 399 14.77 -17.23 14.75
N ASN A 400 15.07 -17.55 13.48
CA ASN A 400 14.19 -18.00 12.39
C ASN A 400 12.68 -17.77 12.49
N TYR A 401 12.13 -16.91 11.63
CA TYR A 401 10.76 -17.10 11.12
C TYR A 401 10.66 -16.81 9.62
N PHE A 402 10.29 -17.86 8.89
CA PHE A 402 9.91 -17.90 7.47
C PHE A 402 8.51 -17.32 7.22
#